data_AF-A0A1N7SKK1-F1
#
_entry.id   AF-A0A1N7SKK1-F1
#
_cell.length_a   1.000
_cell.length_b   1.000
_cell.length_c   1.000
_cell.angle_alpha   90.00
_cell.angle_beta   90.00
_cell.angle_gamma   90.00
#
_symmetry.space_group_name_H-M   'P 1'
#
loop_
_entity.id
_entity.type
_entity.pdbx_description
1 polymer ?
#
loop_
_entity_poly.entity_id
_entity_poly.type
_entity_poly.pdbx_seq_one_letter_code
_entity_poly.pdbx_strand_id
1 'polypeptide(L)' 'MSNLNEQDHRRIKSRTDVMLGFKRFRNAAIALASIELMHRIRKGQFNLAKLDLKDTAVPSVWNAVLAYR' A
#
# COMPACT_ATOMS: atom_id res chain seq x y z
N MET A 1 12.53 21.80 -18.17
CA MET A 1 13.20 20.49 -18.30
C MET A 1 13.33 19.90 -16.90
N SER A 2 12.29 19.19 -16.42
CA SER A 2 12.17 18.83 -15.00
C SER A 2 12.97 17.58 -14.69
N ASN A 3 14.24 17.78 -14.36
CA ASN A 3 15.21 16.75 -14.01
C ASN A 3 14.62 15.71 -13.05
N LEU A 4 14.75 14.44 -13.43
CA LEU A 4 14.31 13.25 -12.70
C LEU A 4 14.63 13.32 -11.18
N ASN A 5 15.79 13.91 -10.86
CA ASN A 5 16.28 14.09 -9.50
C ASN A 5 15.40 15.03 -8.65
N GLU A 6 14.87 16.10 -9.24
CA GLU A 6 13.95 17.02 -8.54
C GLU A 6 12.60 16.35 -8.25
N GLN A 7 12.14 15.48 -9.17
CA GLN A 7 10.93 14.68 -8.95
C GLN A 7 11.13 13.62 -7.87
N ASP A 8 12.26 12.92 -7.88
CA ASP A 8 12.57 11.92 -6.86
C ASP A 8 12.72 12.56 -5.48
N HIS A 9 13.39 13.71 -5.40
CA HIS A 9 13.49 14.46 -4.14
C HIS A 9 12.12 14.90 -3.63
N ARG A 10 11.26 15.43 -4.52
CA ARG A 10 9.88 15.80 -4.16
C ARG A 10 9.07 14.59 -3.71
N ARG A 11 9.26 13.43 -4.33
CA ARG A 11 8.56 12.19 -3.98
C ARG A 11 9.01 11.65 -2.63
N ILE A 12 10.31 11.73 -2.32
CA ILE A 12 10.84 11.36 -1.01
C ILE A 12 10.27 12.30 0.06
N LYS A 13 10.37 13.63 -0.13
CA LYS A 13 9.81 14.61 0.81
C LYS A 13 8.32 14.40 1.07
N SER A 14 7.52 14.24 0.02
CA SER A 14 6.08 14.00 0.15
C SER A 14 5.75 12.75 0.95
N ARG A 15 6.56 11.68 0.83
CA ARG A 15 6.38 10.45 1.62
C ARG A 15 6.73 10.68 3.08
N THR A 16 7.84 11.38 3.36
CA THR A 16 8.29 11.67 4.72
C THR A 16 7.32 12.62 5.45
N ASP A 17 6.79 13.62 4.76
CA ASP A 17 5.81 14.56 5.31
C ASP A 17 4.52 13.86 5.73
N VAL A 18 4.02 12.93 4.91
CA VAL A 18 2.86 12.10 5.27
C VAL A 18 3.18 11.26 6.51
N MET A 19 4.41 10.79 6.68
CA MET A 19 4.81 9.98 7.85
C MET A 19 4.89 10.78 9.16
N LEU A 20 5.24 12.07 9.11
CA LEU A 20 5.37 12.92 10.29
C LEU A 20 4.02 13.15 11.02
N GLY A 21 2.90 13.05 10.32
CA GLY A 21 1.56 13.14 10.92
C GLY A 21 1.14 11.92 11.75
N PHE A 22 1.93 10.84 11.75
CA PHE A 22 1.60 9.61 12.48
C PHE A 22 2.39 9.50 13.78
N LYS A 23 1.69 9.18 14.87
CA LYS A 23 2.29 8.94 16.20
C LYS A 23 3.33 7.79 16.23
N ARG A 24 3.32 6.91 15.23
CA ARG A 24 4.27 5.78 15.08
C ARG A 24 4.63 5.58 13.61
N PHE A 25 5.93 5.55 13.31
CA PHE A 25 6.47 5.33 11.96
C PHE A 25 5.99 4.02 11.32
N ARG A 26 5.86 2.94 12.11
CA ARG A 26 5.34 1.64 11.62
C ARG A 26 3.91 1.77 11.07
N ASN A 27 3.05 2.53 11.74
CA ASN A 27 1.67 2.73 11.30
C ASN A 27 1.62 3.58 10.03
N ALA A 28 2.48 4.59 9.93
CA ALA A 28 2.63 5.40 8.73
C ALA A 28 3.09 4.59 7.53
N ALA A 29 4.08 3.72 7.71
CA ALA A 29 4.61 2.85 6.67
C ALA A 29 3.55 1.87 6.16
N ILE A 30 2.75 1.28 7.07
CA ILE A 30 1.63 0.40 6.71
C ILE A 30 0.57 1.18 5.91
N ALA A 31 0.18 2.38 6.36
CA ALA A 31 -0.80 3.21 5.67
C ALA A 31 -0.33 3.60 4.26
N LEU A 32 0.93 4.03 4.11
CA LEU A 32 1.51 4.40 2.83
C LEU A 32 1.62 3.20 1.87
N ALA A 33 2.00 2.03 2.39
CA ALA A 33 2.05 0.79 1.60
C ALA A 33 0.66 0.41 1.08
N SER A 34 -0.38 0.53 1.91
CA SER A 34 -1.78 0.27 1.53
C SER A 34 -2.28 1.25 0.46
N ILE A 35 -1.92 2.53 0.54
CA ILE A 35 -2.28 3.55 -0.48
C ILE A 35 -1.58 3.25 -1.81
N GLU A 36 -0.27 2.97 -1.79
CA GLU A 36 0.50 2.62 -2.98
C GLU A 36 -0.03 1.32 -3.62
N LEU A 37 -0.41 0.34 -2.79
CA LEU A 37 -1.07 -0.89 -3.21
C LEU A 37 -2.41 -0.62 -3.91
N MET A 38 -3.29 0.17 -3.31
CA MET A 38 -4.56 0.57 -3.94
C MET A 38 -4.35 1.28 -5.28
N HIS A 39 -3.33 2.13 -5.37
CA HIS A 39 -3.01 2.82 -6.63
C HIS A 39 -2.58 1.85 -7.72
N ARG A 40 -1.77 0.85 -7.38
CA ARG A 40 -1.34 -0.21 -8.32
C ARG A 40 -2.51 -1.09 -8.76
N ILE A 41 -3.43 -1.40 -7.85
CA ILE A 41 -4.67 -2.14 -8.16
C ILE A 41 -5.53 -1.31 -9.13
N ARG A 42 -5.78 -0.03 -8.82
CA ARG A 42 -6.56 0.87 -9.71
C ARG A 42 -5.94 1.04 -11.09
N LYS A 43 -4.61 1.00 -11.19
CA LYS A 43 -3.88 1.08 -12.46
C LYS A 43 -3.79 -0.26 -13.21
N GLY A 44 -4.32 -1.36 -12.66
CA GLY A 44 -4.17 -2.71 -13.25
C GLY A 44 -2.73 -3.24 -13.23
N GLN A 45 -1.83 -2.59 -12.48
CA GLN A 45 -0.42 -2.95 -12.35
C GLN A 45 -0.18 -3.93 -11.19
N PHE A 46 -1.23 -4.29 -10.46
CA PHE A 46 -1.18 -5.27 -9.41
C PHE A 46 -1.45 -6.66 -9.97
N ASN A 47 -0.39 -7.45 -10.14
CA ASN A 47 -0.52 -8.81 -10.62
C ASN A 47 -0.94 -9.74 -9.47
N LEU A 48 -2.26 -9.90 -9.30
CA LEU A 48 -2.86 -10.83 -8.32
C LEU A 48 -2.44 -12.28 -8.53
N ALA A 49 -2.05 -12.67 -9.75
CA ALA A 49 -1.57 -14.01 -10.04
C ALA A 49 -0.22 -14.31 -9.36
N LYS A 50 0.57 -13.27 -9.04
CA LYS A 50 1.84 -13.43 -8.31
C LYS A 50 1.64 -13.64 -6.81
N LEU A 51 0.45 -13.32 -6.30
CA LEU A 51 0.09 -13.52 -4.89
C LEU A 51 -0.49 -14.92 -4.62
N ASP A 52 -0.53 -15.79 -5.64
CA ASP A 52 -1.18 -17.09 -5.62
C ASP A 52 -2.58 -17.06 -4.98
N LEU A 53 -3.29 -15.93 -5.14
CA LEU A 53 -4.67 -15.78 -4.71
C LEU A 53 -5.58 -16.46 -5.75
N LYS A 54 -5.26 -17.71 -6.08
CA LYS A 54 -6.10 -18.59 -6.89
C LYS A 54 -7.26 -19.03 -6.02
N ASP A 55 -8.36 -18.31 -6.13
CA ASP A 55 -9.69 -18.75 -5.69
C ASP A 55 -9.79 -19.25 -4.25
N THR A 56 -8.95 -18.77 -3.33
CA THR A 56 -9.28 -18.92 -1.91
C THR A 56 -10.35 -17.90 -1.63
N ALA A 57 -11.60 -18.36 -1.69
CA ALA A 57 -12.82 -17.64 -1.39
C ALA A 57 -12.53 -16.52 -0.38
N VAL A 58 -12.38 -15.29 -0.87
CA VAL A 58 -12.23 -14.08 -0.05
C VAL A 58 -13.23 -14.06 1.13
N PRO A 59 -14.45 -14.63 1.02
CA PRO A 59 -15.34 -14.84 2.16
C PRO A 59 -14.79 -15.72 3.29
N SER A 60 -14.05 -16.81 3.03
CA SER A 60 -13.58 -17.73 4.08
C SER A 60 -12.46 -17.15 4.92
N VAL A 61 -11.55 -16.39 4.30
CA VAL A 61 -10.51 -15.63 5.03
C VAL A 61 -11.16 -14.56 5.91
N TRP A 62 -12.19 -13.87 5.41
CA TRP A 62 -12.93 -12.88 6.19
C TRP A 62 -13.66 -13.52 7.38
N ASN A 63 -14.26 -14.69 7.18
CA ASN A 63 -14.93 -15.45 8.25
C ASN A 63 -13.93 -15.92 9.32
N ALA A 64 -12.73 -16.37 8.94
CA ALA A 64 -11.70 -16.78 9.88
C ALA A 64 -11.18 -15.61 10.74
N VAL A 65 -11.05 -14.42 10.16
CA VAL A 65 -10.67 -13.19 10.88
C VAL A 65 -11.77 -12.75 11.86
N LEU A 66 -13.03 -12.84 11.46
CA LEU A 66 -14.17 -12.50 12.33
C LEU A 66 -14.40 -13.54 13.44
N ALA A 67 -14.08 -14.82 13.21
CA ALA A 67 -14.20 -15.88 14.20
C ALA A 67 -13.17 -15.78 15.34
N TYR A 68 -12.14 -14.95 15.18
CA TYR A 68 -11.10 -14.72 16.19
C TYR A 68 -11.41 -13.53 17.13
N ARG A 69 -12.64 -12.99 17.08
CA ARG A 69 -13.10 -11.94 17.98
C ARG A 69 -13.69 -12.49 19.27
#